data_AF-A0A7L4QDT4-F1
#
_entry.id   AF-A0A7L4QDT4-F1
#
_cell.length_a   1.000
_cell.length_b   1.000
_cell.length_c   1.000
_cell.angle_alpha   90.00
_cell.angle_beta   90.00
_cell.angle_gamma   90.00
#
_symmetry.space_group_name_H-M   'P 1'
#
loop_
_entity.id
_entity.type
_entity.pdbx_description
1 polymer ?
#
loop_
_entity_poly.entity_id
_entity_poly.type
_entity_poly.pdbx_seq_one_letter_code
_entity_poly.pdbx_strand_id
1 'polypeptide(L)'
;MKSRIGRHLSFVECRETRGLGVGGGLAQRATISESGRDVVAVAMGPGKRHITKPVCEITYALREEGIDTSVIVINAGSGVPADAPDVSTGSLFGLDPIEVARIQQFNLALIHLGNVKNHIIYKARLILRNVDIPAVIVCQAPVDFEDFANIGVKTRYVMPKPEHTGTKGKIMDIVTGVVRGVTCPQNKLDEIVSKINRNLEATKK
;
A
#
# COMPACT_ATOMS: atom_id res chain seq x y z
N MET A 1 -18.95 9.38 -12.19
CA MET A 1 -18.70 10.67 -12.86
C MET A 1 -17.32 11.12 -12.45
N LYS A 2 -16.40 11.45 -13.37
CA LYS A 2 -15.14 12.11 -12.99
C LYS A 2 -15.50 13.40 -12.24
N SER A 3 -15.03 13.56 -11.00
CA SER A 3 -15.41 14.71 -10.18
C SER A 3 -14.84 16.03 -10.72
N ARG A 4 -13.88 15.96 -11.65
CA ARG A 4 -13.23 17.10 -12.28
C ARG A 4 -13.16 16.88 -13.81
N ILE A 5 -13.70 17.82 -14.59
CA ILE A 5 -13.55 17.88 -16.05
C ILE A 5 -12.61 19.06 -16.37
N GLY A 6 -11.55 18.84 -17.13
CA GLY A 6 -10.57 19.87 -17.52
C GLY A 6 -9.13 19.55 -17.10
N ARG A 7 -8.19 20.48 -17.37
CA ARG A 7 -6.79 20.36 -16.91
C ARG A 7 -6.73 20.65 -15.42
N HIS A 8 -6.31 19.66 -14.64
CA HIS A 8 -6.13 19.80 -13.19
C HIS A 8 -4.64 19.83 -12.85
N LEU A 9 -4.23 20.81 -12.05
CA LEU A 9 -2.88 20.86 -11.51
C LEU A 9 -2.83 20.02 -10.24
N SER A 10 -2.12 18.90 -10.29
CA SER A 10 -1.75 18.14 -9.09
C SER A 10 -0.33 18.53 -8.71
N PHE A 11 -0.17 19.13 -7.53
CA PHE A 11 1.14 19.36 -6.96
C PHE A 11 1.64 18.03 -6.40
N VAL A 12 2.81 17.57 -6.87
CA VAL A 12 3.44 16.36 -6.37
C VAL A 12 4.80 16.73 -5.82
N GLU A 13 4.92 16.78 -4.50
CA GLU A 13 6.20 17.03 -3.86
C GLU A 13 6.96 15.71 -3.73
N CYS A 14 7.72 15.34 -4.77
CA CYS A 14 8.51 14.10 -4.80
C CYS A 14 9.58 13.99 -3.70
N ARG A 15 9.84 15.06 -2.93
CA ARG A 15 10.85 15.13 -1.85
C ARG A 15 10.42 16.10 -0.72
N GLU A 16 9.25 15.89 -0.13
CA GLU A 16 8.88 16.64 1.11
C GLU A 16 9.93 16.45 2.21
N THR A 17 10.64 15.31 2.22
CA THR A 17 11.75 15.04 3.14
C THR A 17 12.79 14.13 2.49
N ARG A 18 14.10 14.39 2.66
CA ARG A 18 15.16 13.44 2.28
C ARG A 18 14.92 12.15 3.09
N GLY A 19 14.85 11.00 2.42
CA GLY A 19 14.95 9.72 3.11
C GLY A 19 16.23 9.64 3.93
N LEU A 20 16.24 8.86 5.01
CA LEU A 20 17.32 8.75 6.01
C LEU A 20 18.67 8.19 5.45
N GLY A 21 18.81 8.06 4.13
CA GLY A 21 20.00 7.53 3.45
C GLY A 21 20.68 8.56 2.55
N VAL A 22 22.01 8.57 2.55
CA VAL A 22 22.85 9.44 1.71
C VAL A 22 22.99 8.80 0.32
N GLY A 23 22.16 9.19 -0.65
CA GLY A 23 22.27 8.68 -2.03
C GLY A 23 21.21 9.19 -3.01
N GLY A 24 21.63 9.82 -4.11
CA GLY A 24 20.78 10.54 -5.07
C GLY A 24 19.99 9.66 -6.05
N GLY A 25 18.79 9.21 -5.66
CA GLY A 25 17.79 8.64 -6.58
C GLY A 25 16.39 9.25 -6.40
N LEU A 26 15.52 9.09 -7.40
CA LEU A 26 14.15 9.64 -7.45
C LEU A 26 13.12 8.88 -6.59
N ALA A 27 13.47 7.71 -6.05
CA ALA A 27 12.61 6.94 -5.16
C ALA A 27 13.46 6.15 -4.15
N GLN A 28 13.97 6.83 -3.14
CA GLN A 28 14.78 6.22 -2.09
C GLN A 28 13.90 5.68 -0.96
N ARG A 29 14.49 4.83 -0.12
CA ARG A 29 13.87 4.41 1.15
C ARG A 29 13.49 5.62 2.00
N ALA A 30 12.42 5.51 2.79
CA ALA A 30 11.91 6.58 3.65
C ALA A 30 11.55 7.88 2.91
N THR A 31 11.16 7.80 1.63
CA THR A 31 10.73 8.98 0.85
C THR A 31 9.22 9.03 0.77
N ILE A 32 8.65 10.23 0.90
CA ILE A 32 7.25 10.51 0.61
C ILE A 32 7.14 11.37 -0.66
N SER A 33 6.11 11.11 -1.44
CA SER A 33 5.67 11.95 -2.54
C SER A 33 4.26 12.43 -2.20
N GLU A 34 4.12 13.69 -1.80
CA GLU A 34 2.83 14.22 -1.34
C GLU A 34 2.03 14.85 -2.49
N SER A 35 0.75 14.51 -2.58
CA SER A 35 -0.21 15.05 -3.54
C SER A 35 -1.60 15.34 -2.94
N GLY A 36 -1.75 15.18 -1.61
CA GLY A 36 -3.03 15.25 -0.87
C GLY A 36 -3.24 14.01 -0.01
N ARG A 37 -4.40 13.91 0.67
CA ARG A 37 -4.64 12.93 1.77
C ARG A 37 -5.77 11.94 1.53
N ASP A 38 -6.30 11.85 0.31
CA ASP A 38 -7.32 10.86 -0.03
C ASP A 38 -6.75 9.43 0.06
N VAL A 39 -5.62 9.18 -0.61
CA VAL A 39 -5.01 7.83 -0.66
C VAL A 39 -3.50 7.92 -0.43
N VAL A 40 -2.97 6.98 0.36
CA VAL A 40 -1.52 6.72 0.43
C VAL A 40 -1.18 5.38 -0.20
N ALA A 41 -0.39 5.42 -1.27
CA ALA A 41 0.23 4.24 -1.85
C ALA A 41 1.47 3.85 -1.04
N VAL A 42 1.36 2.78 -0.25
CA VAL A 42 2.46 2.20 0.51
C VAL A 42 3.29 1.31 -0.40
N ALA A 43 4.46 1.81 -0.76
CA ALA A 43 5.44 1.14 -1.60
C ALA A 43 6.57 0.57 -0.75
N MET A 44 7.10 -0.57 -1.19
CA MET A 44 8.25 -1.20 -0.55
C MET A 44 9.54 -0.47 -0.93
N GLY A 45 10.44 -0.27 0.04
CA GLY A 45 11.76 0.31 -0.19
C GLY A 45 12.51 -0.33 -1.36
N PRO A 46 13.17 0.47 -2.22
CA PRO A 46 13.90 -0.04 -3.38
C PRO A 46 15.05 -0.97 -2.94
N GLY A 47 15.34 -1.92 -3.83
CA GLY A 47 16.41 -2.89 -3.72
C GLY A 47 16.52 -3.63 -5.05
N LYS A 48 17.45 -4.58 -5.20
CA LYS A 48 17.62 -5.35 -6.46
C LYS A 48 16.31 -5.98 -6.98
N ARG A 49 15.34 -6.23 -6.09
CA ARG A 49 14.04 -6.87 -6.37
C ARG A 49 12.82 -5.96 -6.14
N HIS A 50 13.03 -4.66 -5.87
CA HIS A 50 11.98 -3.69 -5.60
C HIS A 50 12.13 -2.52 -6.57
N ILE A 51 11.40 -2.61 -7.68
CA ILE A 51 11.28 -1.59 -8.71
C ILE A 51 9.96 -0.85 -8.41
N THR A 52 9.95 0.48 -8.48
CA THR A 52 8.76 1.30 -8.19
C THR A 52 7.61 1.08 -9.17
N LYS A 53 7.87 0.40 -10.28
CA LYS A 53 6.84 -0.07 -11.21
C LYS A 53 6.10 -1.28 -10.61
N PRO A 54 4.76 -1.31 -10.58
CA PRO A 54 3.80 -0.40 -11.21
C PRO A 54 3.21 0.69 -10.29
N VAL A 55 3.75 0.94 -9.09
CA VAL A 55 3.20 1.95 -8.16
C VAL A 55 3.07 3.33 -8.82
N CYS A 56 4.04 3.74 -9.65
CA CYS A 56 3.96 4.99 -10.39
C CYS A 56 2.78 5.02 -11.38
N GLU A 57 2.53 3.92 -12.11
CA GLU A 57 1.41 3.82 -13.06
C GLU A 57 0.07 3.80 -12.34
N ILE A 58 -0.01 3.10 -11.21
CA ILE A 58 -1.20 3.06 -10.35
C ILE A 58 -1.53 4.47 -9.83
N THR A 59 -0.53 5.16 -9.27
CA THR A 59 -0.74 6.51 -8.72
C THR A 59 -1.03 7.54 -9.81
N TYR A 60 -0.49 7.37 -11.02
CA TYR A 60 -0.86 8.18 -12.17
C TYR A 60 -2.34 7.96 -12.55
N ALA A 61 -2.78 6.71 -12.73
CA ALA A 61 -4.15 6.38 -13.06
C ALA A 61 -5.15 6.90 -12.02
N LEU A 62 -4.82 6.80 -10.72
CA LEU A 62 -5.65 7.35 -9.64
C LEU A 62 -5.77 8.88 -9.73
N ARG A 63 -4.66 9.58 -10.01
CA ARG A 63 -4.66 11.04 -10.15
C ARG A 63 -5.41 11.51 -11.41
N GLU A 64 -5.37 10.76 -12.50
CA GLU A 64 -6.19 11.04 -13.70
C GLU A 64 -7.70 10.94 -13.45
N GLU A 65 -8.10 10.19 -12.42
CA GLU A 65 -9.48 10.12 -11.93
C GLU A 65 -9.80 11.16 -10.84
N GLY A 66 -8.85 12.06 -10.56
CA GLY A 66 -9.02 13.14 -9.58
C GLY A 66 -8.88 12.68 -8.13
N ILE A 67 -8.23 11.54 -7.88
CA ILE A 67 -7.97 11.02 -6.53
C ILE A 67 -6.59 11.50 -6.08
N ASP A 68 -6.57 12.34 -5.05
CA ASP A 68 -5.35 12.93 -4.52
C ASP A 68 -4.50 11.87 -3.78
N THR A 69 -3.61 11.23 -4.55
CA THR A 69 -2.85 10.06 -4.11
C THR A 69 -1.40 10.42 -3.80
N SER A 70 -0.97 10.25 -2.56
CA SER A 70 0.43 10.35 -2.14
C SER A 70 1.10 8.97 -2.15
N VAL A 71 2.43 8.92 -2.19
CA VAL A 71 3.21 7.69 -2.13
C VAL A 71 4.14 7.74 -0.93
N ILE A 72 4.17 6.68 -0.12
CA ILE A 72 5.20 6.49 0.90
C ILE A 72 6.04 5.26 0.56
N VAL A 73 7.35 5.45 0.46
CA VAL A 73 8.33 4.38 0.25
C VAL A 73 8.92 4.03 1.60
N ILE A 74 8.51 2.89 2.15
CA ILE A 74 8.92 2.51 3.50
C ILE A 74 10.42 2.18 3.58
N ASN A 75 11.03 2.47 4.72
CA ASN A 75 12.44 2.29 5.00
C ASN A 75 12.83 0.81 5.03
N ALA A 76 12.16 0.03 5.89
CA ALA A 76 12.38 -1.40 6.07
C ALA A 76 11.39 -2.24 5.25
N GLY A 77 11.34 -2.02 3.93
CA GLY A 77 10.38 -2.72 3.04
C GLY A 77 10.79 -4.12 2.56
N SER A 78 12.02 -4.54 2.82
CA SER A 78 12.55 -5.86 2.46
C SER A 78 12.19 -6.92 3.49
N GLY A 79 12.36 -8.21 3.14
CA GLY A 79 12.19 -9.32 4.07
C GLY A 79 10.76 -9.59 4.52
N VAL A 80 10.59 -10.13 5.74
CA VAL A 80 9.30 -10.39 6.41
C VAL A 80 9.33 -9.88 7.86
N PRO A 81 8.16 -9.67 8.48
CA PRO A 81 8.09 -9.38 9.91
C PRO A 81 8.79 -10.45 10.77
N ALA A 82 9.30 -10.05 11.93
CA ALA A 82 9.99 -10.96 12.86
C ALA A 82 9.08 -12.08 13.42
N ASP A 83 7.77 -11.86 13.42
CA ASP A 83 6.73 -12.79 13.86
C ASP A 83 6.15 -13.63 12.71
N ALA A 84 6.81 -13.66 11.54
CA ALA A 84 6.47 -14.52 10.43
C ALA A 84 7.19 -15.88 10.54
N PRO A 85 6.53 -17.01 10.16
CA PRO A 85 7.12 -18.35 10.27
C PRO A 85 8.31 -18.58 9.33
N ASP A 86 8.47 -17.75 8.30
CA ASP A 86 9.50 -17.87 7.27
C ASP A 86 10.50 -16.71 7.35
N VAL A 87 11.34 -16.70 8.39
CA VAL A 87 12.45 -15.73 8.54
C VAL A 87 13.66 -16.19 7.69
N SER A 88 13.43 -16.61 6.44
CA SER A 88 14.50 -17.06 5.53
C SER A 88 15.28 -15.90 4.89
N THR A 89 14.73 -14.68 4.94
CA THR A 89 15.39 -13.49 4.42
C THR A 89 16.19 -12.79 5.52
N GLY A 90 17.50 -12.63 5.34
CA GLY A 90 18.42 -11.94 6.28
C GLY A 90 18.16 -10.42 6.50
N SER A 91 16.96 -9.94 6.22
CA SER A 91 16.48 -8.58 6.49
C SER A 91 15.08 -8.67 7.09
N LEU A 92 14.76 -7.83 8.07
CA LEU A 92 13.43 -7.76 8.66
C LEU A 92 12.59 -6.65 8.01
N PHE A 93 11.29 -6.94 7.86
CA PHE A 93 10.30 -5.95 7.48
C PHE A 93 9.81 -5.20 8.71
N GLY A 94 9.69 -3.87 8.60
CA GLY A 94 9.21 -3.02 9.68
C GLY A 94 8.66 -1.69 9.19
N LEU A 95 8.02 -0.98 10.10
CA LEU A 95 7.60 0.41 9.93
C LEU A 95 8.21 1.25 11.04
N ASP A 96 8.81 2.37 10.67
CA ASP A 96 9.27 3.35 11.64
C ASP A 96 8.06 4.12 12.22
N PRO A 97 8.09 4.58 13.49
CA PRO A 97 6.96 5.30 14.10
C PRO A 97 6.51 6.53 13.29
N ILE A 98 7.46 7.21 12.63
CA ILE A 98 7.16 8.34 11.77
C ILE A 98 6.40 7.92 10.49
N GLU A 99 6.67 6.73 9.95
CA GLU A 99 5.95 6.19 8.80
C GLU A 99 4.51 5.84 9.18
N VAL A 100 4.34 5.24 10.37
CA VAL A 100 3.01 4.95 10.95
C VAL A 100 2.20 6.23 11.10
N ALA A 101 2.77 7.25 11.75
CA ALA A 101 2.11 8.54 11.95
C ALA A 101 1.73 9.21 10.62
N ARG A 102 2.59 9.13 9.60
CA ARG A 102 2.29 9.66 8.26
C ARG A 102 1.17 8.90 7.57
N ILE A 103 1.21 7.56 7.55
CA ILE A 103 0.17 6.74 6.91
C ILE A 103 -1.19 6.99 7.58
N GLN A 104 -1.23 7.17 8.90
CA GLN A 104 -2.47 7.41 9.66
C GLN A 104 -3.21 8.70 9.25
N GLN A 105 -2.55 9.64 8.59
CA GLN A 105 -3.15 10.92 8.16
C GLN A 105 -4.03 10.80 6.90
N PHE A 106 -4.12 9.61 6.30
CA PHE A 106 -4.83 9.38 5.04
C PHE A 106 -6.16 8.67 5.24
N ASN A 107 -7.10 8.89 4.32
CA ASN A 107 -8.42 8.26 4.40
C ASN A 107 -8.36 6.77 4.02
N LEU A 108 -7.47 6.38 3.10
CA LEU A 108 -7.36 5.01 2.59
C LEU A 108 -5.90 4.67 2.25
N ALA A 109 -5.46 3.45 2.57
CA ALA A 109 -4.17 2.93 2.12
C ALA A 109 -4.31 2.02 0.88
N LEU A 110 -3.45 2.21 -0.11
CA LEU A 110 -3.17 1.23 -1.16
C LEU A 110 -1.84 0.56 -0.84
N ILE A 111 -1.86 -0.71 -0.42
CA ILE A 111 -0.65 -1.43 0.01
C ILE A 111 -0.18 -2.33 -1.13
N HIS A 112 0.95 -1.98 -1.74
CA HIS A 112 1.52 -2.74 -2.85
C HIS A 112 2.59 -3.74 -2.38
N LEU A 113 2.35 -5.03 -2.62
CA LEU A 113 3.13 -6.14 -2.10
C LEU A 113 3.67 -7.05 -3.23
N GLY A 114 4.48 -8.04 -2.85
CA GLY A 114 5.20 -8.91 -3.79
C GLY A 114 4.41 -10.12 -4.29
N ASN A 115 5.13 -11.24 -4.47
CA ASN A 115 4.61 -12.49 -5.04
C ASN A 115 4.65 -13.69 -4.08
N VAL A 116 5.19 -13.52 -2.87
CA VAL A 116 5.25 -14.63 -1.90
C VAL A 116 4.08 -14.49 -0.96
N LYS A 117 3.13 -15.44 -1.01
CA LYS A 117 1.88 -15.42 -0.25
C LYS A 117 2.09 -15.11 1.24
N ASN A 118 2.97 -15.85 1.90
CA ASN A 118 3.32 -15.60 3.30
C ASN A 118 3.87 -14.19 3.54
N HIS A 119 4.73 -13.68 2.65
CA HIS A 119 5.27 -12.33 2.80
C HIS A 119 4.16 -11.28 2.66
N ILE A 120 3.20 -11.49 1.75
CA ILE A 120 2.09 -10.57 1.51
C ILE A 120 1.23 -10.48 2.77
N ILE A 121 0.75 -11.61 3.28
CA ILE A 121 -0.18 -11.63 4.42
C ILE A 121 0.46 -11.07 5.69
N TYR A 122 1.70 -11.43 6.01
CA TYR A 122 2.37 -10.97 7.22
C TYR A 122 2.77 -9.49 7.13
N LYS A 123 3.20 -8.99 5.96
CA LYS A 123 3.48 -7.56 5.78
C LYS A 123 2.23 -6.70 5.92
N ALA A 124 1.13 -7.12 5.28
CA ALA A 124 -0.15 -6.44 5.40
C ALA A 124 -0.58 -6.40 6.89
N ARG A 125 -0.45 -7.52 7.61
CA ARG A 125 -0.71 -7.58 9.05
C ARG A 125 0.14 -6.59 9.83
N LEU A 126 1.45 -6.56 9.61
CA LEU A 126 2.33 -5.63 10.33
C LEU A 126 1.95 -4.17 10.07
N ILE A 127 1.64 -3.81 8.82
CA ILE A 127 1.19 -2.46 8.50
C ILE A 127 -0.11 -2.15 9.27
N LEU A 128 -1.15 -2.96 9.09
CA LEU A 128 -2.49 -2.72 9.64
C LEU A 128 -2.60 -2.91 11.16
N ARG A 129 -1.62 -3.58 11.80
CA ARG A 129 -1.49 -3.59 13.27
C ARG A 129 -1.07 -2.21 13.80
N ASN A 130 -0.31 -1.46 13.01
CA ASN A 130 0.20 -0.16 13.42
C ASN A 130 -0.68 1.00 12.97
N VAL A 131 -1.35 0.89 11.81
CA VAL A 131 -2.23 1.93 11.26
C VAL A 131 -3.69 1.54 11.32
N ASP A 132 -4.53 2.48 11.75
CA ASP A 132 -5.99 2.33 11.86
C ASP A 132 -6.71 3.07 10.74
N ILE A 133 -6.53 2.58 9.51
CA ILE A 133 -7.20 3.08 8.31
C ILE A 133 -7.63 1.89 7.45
N PRO A 134 -8.68 2.05 6.61
CA PRO A 134 -9.01 1.02 5.63
C PRO A 134 -7.90 0.88 4.58
N ALA A 135 -7.77 -0.32 4.01
CA ALA A 135 -6.75 -0.60 3.01
C ALA A 135 -7.23 -1.47 1.85
N VAL A 136 -6.66 -1.23 0.67
CA VAL A 136 -6.75 -2.09 -0.51
C VAL A 136 -5.39 -2.75 -0.73
N ILE A 137 -5.36 -4.08 -0.79
CA ILE A 137 -4.12 -4.82 -1.07
C ILE A 137 -3.95 -4.98 -2.58
N VAL A 138 -2.77 -4.66 -3.10
CA VAL A 138 -2.40 -4.89 -4.49
C VAL A 138 -1.16 -5.77 -4.52
N CYS A 139 -1.23 -6.95 -5.14
CA CYS A 139 -0.12 -7.91 -5.14
C CYS A 139 -0.13 -8.83 -6.35
N GLN A 140 0.93 -9.62 -6.51
CA GLN A 140 1.04 -10.58 -7.61
C GLN A 140 0.36 -11.91 -7.27
N ALA A 141 0.63 -12.46 -6.08
CA ALA A 141 0.18 -13.80 -5.71
C ALA A 141 -1.35 -13.86 -5.56
N PRO A 142 -1.98 -15.00 -5.88
CA PRO A 142 -3.37 -15.22 -5.53
C PRO A 142 -3.51 -15.31 -4.00
N VAL A 143 -4.26 -14.38 -3.43
CA VAL A 143 -4.66 -14.33 -2.02
C VAL A 143 -6.11 -13.86 -1.94
N ASP A 144 -6.81 -14.29 -0.89
CA ASP A 144 -8.19 -13.90 -0.62
C ASP A 144 -8.35 -13.35 0.82
N PHE A 145 -9.58 -13.06 1.23
CA PHE A 145 -9.87 -12.52 2.56
C PHE A 145 -9.65 -13.54 3.69
N GLU A 146 -9.82 -14.84 3.43
CA GLU A 146 -9.62 -15.89 4.42
C GLU A 146 -8.14 -16.00 4.80
N ASP A 147 -7.26 -15.89 3.81
CA ASP A 147 -5.81 -15.87 4.02
C ASP A 147 -5.36 -14.81 5.04
N PHE A 148 -5.97 -13.62 5.00
CA PHE A 148 -5.69 -12.53 5.94
C PHE A 148 -6.40 -12.74 7.28
N ALA A 149 -7.67 -13.16 7.27
CA ALA A 149 -8.45 -13.39 8.49
C ALA A 149 -7.83 -14.49 9.36
N ASN A 150 -7.30 -15.56 8.74
CA ASN A 150 -6.66 -16.67 9.44
C ASN A 150 -5.44 -16.26 10.27
N ILE A 151 -4.79 -15.14 9.92
CA ILE A 151 -3.65 -14.58 10.68
C ILE A 151 -4.03 -13.34 11.51
N GLY A 152 -5.33 -13.11 11.72
CA GLY A 152 -5.84 -12.08 12.62
C GLY A 152 -6.06 -10.70 11.98
N VAL A 153 -6.03 -10.58 10.66
CA VAL A 153 -6.27 -9.30 9.98
C VAL A 153 -7.77 -9.09 9.77
N LYS A 154 -8.29 -7.94 10.19
CA LYS A 154 -9.69 -7.56 9.91
C LYS A 154 -9.89 -7.39 8.41
N THR A 155 -10.94 -8.00 7.86
CA THR A 155 -11.30 -7.84 6.45
C THR A 155 -12.78 -7.49 6.24
N ARG A 156 -13.14 -7.06 5.04
CA ARG A 156 -14.52 -6.68 4.68
C ARG A 156 -15.53 -7.79 4.86
N TYR A 157 -15.20 -9.01 4.42
CA TYR A 157 -16.15 -10.13 4.33
C TYR A 157 -15.87 -11.25 5.33
N VAL A 158 -14.61 -11.41 5.75
CA VAL A 158 -14.20 -12.48 6.68
C VAL A 158 -13.53 -11.84 7.89
N MET A 159 -14.22 -11.85 9.03
CA MET A 159 -13.67 -11.32 10.27
C MET A 159 -12.93 -12.43 11.02
N PRO A 160 -11.71 -12.17 11.54
CA PRO A 160 -11.07 -13.07 12.48
C PRO A 160 -11.92 -13.20 13.75
N LYS A 161 -11.70 -14.29 14.51
CA LYS A 161 -12.28 -14.41 15.84
C LYS A 161 -11.84 -13.23 16.72
N PRO A 162 -12.68 -12.70 17.62
CA PRO A 162 -12.33 -11.55 18.46
C PRO A 162 -11.01 -11.76 19.23
N GLU A 163 -10.81 -12.96 19.77
CA GLU A 163 -9.61 -13.40 20.50
C GLU A 163 -8.33 -13.45 19.65
N HIS A 164 -8.46 -13.52 18.31
CA HIS A 164 -7.33 -13.60 17.37
C HIS A 164 -7.19 -12.33 16.52
N THR A 165 -7.97 -11.29 16.79
CA THR A 165 -7.92 -10.04 16.01
C THR A 165 -6.65 -9.26 16.35
N GLY A 166 -5.74 -9.13 15.40
CA GLY A 166 -4.41 -8.55 15.57
C GLY A 166 -4.17 -7.23 14.83
N THR A 167 -5.16 -6.69 14.12
CA THR A 167 -5.02 -5.42 13.38
C THR A 167 -5.98 -4.33 13.87
N LYS A 168 -5.53 -3.08 13.79
CA LYS A 168 -6.37 -1.89 14.01
C LYS A 168 -7.18 -1.63 12.74
N GLY A 169 -6.46 -1.38 11.65
CA GLY A 169 -7.01 -1.19 10.31
C GLY A 169 -7.61 -2.46 9.70
N LYS A 170 -8.23 -2.27 8.53
CA LYS A 170 -9.10 -3.26 7.88
C LYS A 170 -8.85 -3.35 6.38
N ILE A 171 -8.72 -4.57 5.85
CA ILE A 171 -8.67 -4.80 4.39
C ILE A 171 -10.07 -4.73 3.80
N MET A 172 -10.27 -3.80 2.88
CA MET A 172 -11.54 -3.56 2.21
C MET A 172 -11.64 -4.28 0.87
N ASP A 173 -10.53 -4.39 0.15
CA ASP A 173 -10.46 -5.03 -1.16
C ASP A 173 -9.05 -5.57 -1.45
N ILE A 174 -8.99 -6.50 -2.40
CA ILE A 174 -7.76 -7.16 -2.85
C ILE A 174 -7.73 -7.14 -4.38
N VAL A 175 -6.59 -6.78 -4.98
CA VAL A 175 -6.30 -6.92 -6.40
C VAL A 175 -5.03 -7.77 -6.56
N THR A 176 -5.19 -8.95 -7.16
CA THR A 176 -4.10 -9.89 -7.42
C THR A 176 -3.64 -9.82 -8.89
N GLY A 177 -2.50 -10.45 -9.21
CA GLY A 177 -1.94 -10.48 -10.57
C GLY A 177 -1.20 -9.21 -10.99
N VAL A 178 -0.88 -8.30 -10.07
CA VAL A 178 -0.10 -7.09 -10.35
C VAL A 178 1.38 -7.37 -10.11
N VAL A 179 2.15 -7.39 -11.19
CA VAL A 179 3.55 -7.84 -11.20
C VAL A 179 4.51 -6.66 -10.99
N ARG A 180 5.45 -6.79 -10.06
CA ARG A 180 6.49 -5.79 -9.81
C ARG A 180 7.49 -5.74 -10.97
N GLY A 181 7.88 -4.54 -11.37
CA GLY A 181 8.84 -4.32 -12.47
C GLY A 181 8.25 -4.42 -13.88
N VAL A 182 6.95 -4.72 -14.01
CA VAL A 182 6.24 -4.87 -15.29
C VAL A 182 5.15 -3.80 -15.40
N THR A 183 4.80 -3.38 -16.63
CA THR A 183 3.65 -2.50 -16.87
C THR A 183 2.37 -3.15 -16.34
N CYS A 184 1.61 -2.40 -15.56
CA CYS A 184 0.29 -2.83 -15.10
C CYS A 184 -0.65 -2.88 -16.31
N PRO A 185 -1.30 -4.02 -16.58
CA PRO A 185 -2.32 -4.11 -17.61
C PRO A 185 -3.46 -3.10 -17.36
N GLN A 186 -4.06 -2.54 -18.41
CA GLN A 186 -5.11 -1.52 -18.27
C GLN A 186 -6.29 -2.02 -17.43
N ASN A 187 -6.75 -3.26 -17.67
CA ASN A 187 -7.84 -3.85 -16.89
C ASN A 187 -7.53 -3.94 -15.38
N LYS A 188 -6.25 -4.07 -15.01
CA LYS A 188 -5.82 -4.05 -13.60
C LYS A 188 -5.76 -2.64 -13.03
N LEU A 189 -5.36 -1.64 -13.83
CA LEU A 189 -5.46 -0.24 -13.43
C LEU A 189 -6.93 0.15 -13.19
N ASP A 190 -7.83 -0.22 -14.10
CA ASP A 190 -9.26 0.04 -13.99
C ASP A 190 -9.87 -0.65 -12.74
N GLU A 191 -9.47 -1.89 -12.47
CA GLU A 191 -9.88 -2.63 -11.28
C GLU A 191 -9.42 -1.93 -9.98
N ILE A 192 -8.17 -1.47 -9.93
CA ILE A 192 -7.61 -0.74 -8.79
C ILE A 192 -8.37 0.58 -8.59
N VAL A 193 -8.51 1.38 -9.64
CA VAL A 193 -9.23 2.66 -9.64
C VAL A 193 -10.65 2.48 -9.11
N SER A 194 -11.39 1.50 -9.66
CA SER A 194 -12.77 1.22 -9.26
C SER A 194 -12.88 0.86 -7.77
N LYS A 195 -12.01 -0.02 -7.28
CA LYS A 195 -11.98 -0.43 -5.86
C LYS A 195 -11.57 0.72 -4.94
N ILE A 196 -10.59 1.53 -5.33
CA ILE A 196 -10.17 2.68 -4.54
C ILE A 196 -11.31 3.70 -4.43
N ASN A 197 -11.92 4.11 -5.55
CA ASN A 197 -13.04 5.05 -5.55
C ASN A 197 -14.19 4.58 -4.66
N ARG A 198 -14.62 3.32 -4.81
CA ARG A 198 -15.71 2.74 -4.01
C ARG A 198 -15.43 2.82 -2.51
N ASN A 199 -14.20 2.53 -2.08
CA ASN A 199 -13.86 2.54 -0.66
C ASN A 199 -13.62 3.95 -0.13
N LEU A 200 -13.09 4.86 -0.97
CA LEU A 200 -12.91 6.26 -0.61
C LEU A 200 -14.25 6.99 -0.39
N GLU A 201 -15.25 6.68 -1.23
CA GLU A 201 -16.62 7.18 -1.02
C GLU A 201 -17.24 6.64 0.27
N ALA A 202 -16.96 5.38 0.62
CA ALA A 202 -17.44 4.77 1.86
C ALA A 202 -16.80 5.37 3.12
N THR A 203 -15.58 5.91 3.04
CA THR A 203 -14.91 6.61 4.14
C THR A 203 -15.36 8.05 4.35
N LYS A 204 -16.03 8.66 3.37
CA LYS A 204 -16.54 10.05 3.44
C LYS A 204 -17.94 10.15 4.06
N LYS A 205 -18.59 9.02 4.36
CA LYS A 205 -19.90 8.92 5.00
C LYS A 205 -19.74 8.62 6.48
#